data_AF-A0A7V3WP67-F1
#
_entry.id   AF-A0A7V3WP67-F1
#
_cell.length_a   1.000
_cell.length_b   1.000
_cell.length_c   1.000
_cell.angle_alpha   90.00
_cell.angle_beta   90.00
_cell.angle_gamma   90.00
#
_symmetry.space_group_name_H-M   'P 1'
#
loop_
_entity.id
_entity.type
_entity.pdbx_description
1 polymer ?
#
loop_
_entity_poly.entity_id
_entity_poly.type
_entity_poly.pdbx_seq_one_letter_code
_entity_poly.pdbx_strand_id
1 'polypeptide(L)'
;MKPKQALELQAYLDGELSGRAARRVAAWLAQDPEAQALANELRQTKALLAGYEPDARVPESREFYWSKIARAIATAEVQASRPVGLWGWLADWRRALVPVSGLAVALVLALALIRGGVWSQPFSYLTEVETLSEHALTHSFRAGDMFVVWIEPRATLWGAENPEAGAELQDLIIQ
;
A
#
# COMPACT_ATOMS: atom_id res chain seq x y z
N MET A 1 -14.45 17.19 8.63
CA MET A 1 -15.17 15.93 8.30
C MET A 1 -14.25 14.70 8.36
N LYS A 2 -14.77 13.53 8.77
CA LYS A 2 -14.00 12.26 8.83
C LYS A 2 -14.00 11.51 7.49
N PRO A 3 -12.96 10.73 7.13
CA PRO A 3 -12.86 10.04 5.85
C PRO A 3 -14.02 9.06 5.59
N LYS A 4 -14.47 8.35 6.63
CA LYS A 4 -15.64 7.45 6.54
C LYS A 4 -16.93 8.19 6.15
N GLN A 5 -17.10 9.43 6.61
CA GLN A 5 -18.29 10.24 6.30
C GLN A 5 -18.26 10.74 4.85
N ALA A 6 -17.07 11.07 4.33
CA ALA A 6 -16.90 11.43 2.92
C ALA A 6 -17.28 10.27 1.99
N LEU A 7 -16.86 9.03 2.31
CA LEU A 7 -17.27 7.83 1.56
C LEU A 7 -18.77 7.58 1.63
N GLU A 8 -19.38 7.76 2.81
CA GLU A 8 -20.83 7.62 2.96
C GLU A 8 -21.60 8.66 2.13
N LEU A 9 -21.07 9.89 2.04
CA LEU A 9 -21.62 10.94 1.20
C LEU A 9 -21.46 10.63 -0.30
N GLN A 10 -20.32 10.10 -0.72
CA GLN A 10 -20.11 9.65 -2.11
C GLN A 10 -21.10 8.53 -2.48
N ALA A 11 -21.20 7.49 -1.66
CA ALA A 11 -22.16 6.40 -1.87
C ALA A 11 -23.62 6.91 -1.95
N TYR A 12 -23.95 7.97 -1.19
CA TYR A 12 -25.26 8.61 -1.29
C TYR A 12 -25.47 9.31 -2.66
N LEU A 13 -24.47 10.05 -3.14
CA LEU A 13 -24.53 10.77 -4.42
C LEU A 13 -24.53 9.83 -5.63
N ASP A 14 -23.94 8.64 -5.49
CA ASP A 14 -23.94 7.60 -6.52
C ASP A 14 -25.17 6.68 -6.46
N GLY A 15 -26.01 6.80 -5.42
CA GLY A 15 -27.25 6.03 -5.28
C GLY A 15 -27.06 4.62 -4.70
N GLU A 16 -25.87 4.30 -4.19
CA GLU A 16 -25.49 2.99 -3.64
C GLU A 16 -26.03 2.76 -2.21
N LEU A 17 -26.53 3.81 -1.54
CA LEU A 17 -27.08 3.68 -0.19
C LEU A 17 -28.54 3.18 -0.18
N SER A 18 -28.79 2.17 0.66
CA SER A 18 -30.13 1.68 0.94
C SER A 18 -30.96 2.65 1.79
N GLY A 19 -32.29 2.57 1.67
CA GLY A 19 -33.22 3.63 2.11
C GLY A 19 -33.02 4.22 3.51
N ARG A 20 -32.68 3.43 4.54
CA ARG A 20 -32.42 3.98 5.88
C ARG A 20 -31.12 4.79 5.94
N ALA A 21 -30.06 4.31 5.28
CA ALA A 21 -28.78 5.00 5.22
C ALA A 21 -28.90 6.28 4.37
N ALA A 22 -29.57 6.20 3.22
CA ALA A 22 -29.83 7.36 2.37
C ALA A 22 -30.60 8.48 3.11
N ARG A 23 -31.66 8.13 3.87
CA ARG A 23 -32.40 9.10 4.69
C ARG A 23 -31.54 9.74 5.79
N ARG A 24 -30.66 8.98 6.42
CA ARG A 24 -29.73 9.50 7.43
C ARG A 24 -28.76 10.52 6.81
N VAL A 25 -28.18 10.19 5.66
CA VAL A 25 -27.27 11.10 4.95
C VAL A 25 -28.01 12.34 4.45
N ALA A 26 -29.25 12.20 3.96
CA ALA A 26 -30.07 13.34 3.57
C ALA A 26 -30.38 14.27 4.76
N ALA A 27 -30.68 13.73 5.94
CA ALA A 27 -30.89 14.52 7.15
C ALA A 27 -29.60 15.21 7.62
N TRP A 28 -28.46 14.51 7.53
CA TRP A 28 -27.15 15.09 7.83
C TRP A 28 -26.80 16.24 6.88
N LEU A 29 -27.00 16.06 5.57
CA LEU A 29 -26.82 17.11 4.56
C LEU A 29 -27.69 18.33 4.82
N ALA A 30 -28.90 18.17 5.37
CA ALA A 30 -29.76 19.30 5.68
C ALA A 30 -29.24 20.17 6.84
N GLN A 31 -28.39 19.63 7.70
CA GLN A 31 -27.97 20.25 8.96
C GLN A 31 -26.50 20.67 8.97
N ASP A 32 -25.66 20.03 8.15
CA ASP A 32 -24.21 20.21 8.19
C ASP A 32 -23.70 20.99 6.96
N PRO A 33 -23.21 22.24 7.14
CA PRO A 33 -22.66 23.05 6.05
C PRO A 33 -21.41 22.43 5.41
N GLU A 34 -20.58 21.73 6.18
CA GLU A 34 -19.36 21.08 5.66
C GLU A 34 -19.74 19.94 4.71
N ALA A 35 -20.76 19.14 5.09
CA ALA A 35 -21.29 18.08 4.24
C ALA A 35 -21.92 18.62 2.94
N GLN A 36 -22.63 19.76 3.02
CA GLN A 36 -23.19 20.44 1.84
C GLN A 36 -22.11 20.93 0.89
N ALA A 37 -21.03 21.52 1.42
CA ALA A 37 -19.91 21.99 0.63
C ALA A 37 -19.26 20.85 -0.15
N LEU A 38 -18.93 19.73 0.52
CA LEU A 38 -18.37 18.57 -0.18
C LEU A 38 -19.36 17.98 -1.20
N ALA A 39 -20.65 17.88 -0.85
CA ALA A 39 -21.64 17.36 -1.79
C ALA A 39 -21.73 18.20 -3.06
N ASN A 40 -21.58 19.52 -2.95
CA ASN A 40 -21.57 20.42 -4.09
C ASN A 40 -20.30 20.25 -4.94
N GLU A 41 -19.13 20.14 -4.31
CA GLU A 41 -17.86 19.87 -5.01
C GLU A 41 -17.90 18.55 -5.79
N LEU A 42 -18.43 17.49 -5.17
CA LEU A 42 -18.59 16.18 -5.82
C LEU A 42 -19.56 16.24 -7.00
N ARG A 43 -20.69 16.97 -6.89
CA ARG A 43 -21.61 17.18 -8.01
C ARG A 43 -20.96 17.95 -9.15
N GLN A 44 -20.18 18.98 -8.84
CA GLN A 44 -19.44 19.76 -9.83
C GLN A 44 -18.41 18.88 -10.55
N THR A 45 -17.64 18.10 -9.80
CA THR A 45 -16.66 17.15 -10.35
C THR A 45 -17.33 16.14 -11.27
N LYS A 46 -18.46 15.54 -10.86
CA LYS A 46 -19.25 14.62 -11.68
C LYS A 46 -19.75 15.28 -12.96
N ALA A 47 -20.24 16.52 -12.87
CA ALA A 47 -20.70 17.27 -14.03
C ALA A 47 -19.56 17.62 -15.00
N LEU A 48 -18.38 17.96 -14.47
CA LEU A 48 -17.19 18.19 -15.28
C LEU A 48 -16.79 16.91 -16.01
N LEU A 49 -16.68 15.78 -15.31
CA LEU A 49 -16.28 14.50 -15.88
C LEU A 49 -17.26 13.97 -16.93
N ALA A 50 -18.56 14.21 -16.78
CA ALA A 50 -19.59 13.73 -17.73
C ALA A 50 -19.36 14.20 -19.19
N GLY A 51 -18.66 15.33 -19.40
CA GLY A 51 -18.31 15.81 -20.74
C GLY A 51 -16.99 15.27 -21.29
N TYR A 52 -16.18 14.58 -20.47
CA TYR A 52 -14.85 14.08 -20.82
C TYR A 52 -14.76 12.55 -20.83
N GLU A 53 -15.89 11.85 -20.67
CA GLU A 53 -15.96 10.40 -20.82
C GLU A 53 -16.42 10.07 -22.25
N PRO A 54 -15.50 9.81 -23.19
CA PRO A 54 -15.90 9.46 -24.55
C PRO A 54 -16.65 8.13 -24.53
N ASP A 55 -17.86 8.13 -25.10
CA ASP A 55 -18.62 6.91 -25.33
C ASP A 55 -17.84 5.98 -26.27
N ALA A 56 -17.10 5.05 -25.68
CA ALA A 56 -16.37 4.02 -26.42
C ALA A 56 -17.35 2.93 -26.87
N ARG A 57 -17.91 3.09 -28.07
CA ARG A 57 -18.72 2.03 -28.67
C ARG A 57 -17.82 0.93 -29.18
N VAL A 58 -17.92 -0.24 -28.56
CA VAL A 58 -17.31 -1.46 -29.07
C VAL A 58 -18.20 -1.99 -30.20
N PRO A 59 -17.67 -2.27 -31.40
CA PRO A 59 -18.46 -2.75 -32.55
C PRO A 59 -18.93 -4.21 -32.39
N GLU A 60 -18.48 -4.88 -31.33
CA GLU A 60 -18.71 -6.29 -31.06
C GLU A 60 -19.83 -6.48 -30.04
N SER A 61 -20.46 -7.65 -30.02
CA SER A 61 -21.42 -7.98 -28.97
C SER A 61 -20.73 -7.99 -27.60
N ARG A 62 -21.49 -7.65 -26.55
CA ARG A 62 -21.01 -7.63 -25.17
C ARG A 62 -20.38 -8.99 -24.80
N GLU A 63 -21.05 -10.08 -25.14
CA GLU A 63 -20.62 -11.44 -24.84
C GLU A 63 -19.28 -11.76 -25.52
N PHE A 64 -19.13 -11.34 -26.78
CA PHE A 64 -17.90 -11.55 -27.53
C PHE A 64 -16.73 -10.76 -26.93
N TYR A 65 -16.94 -9.49 -26.61
CA TYR A 65 -15.93 -8.64 -25.99
C TYR A 65 -15.44 -9.19 -24.63
N TRP A 66 -16.37 -9.53 -23.73
CA TRP A 66 -16.02 -10.11 -22.44
C TRP A 66 -15.38 -11.50 -22.56
N SER A 67 -15.75 -12.30 -23.56
CA SER A 67 -15.10 -13.59 -23.81
C SER A 67 -13.62 -13.44 -24.18
N LYS A 68 -13.26 -12.39 -24.93
CA LYS A 68 -11.86 -12.09 -25.27
C LYS A 68 -11.06 -11.71 -24.03
N ILE A 69 -11.61 -10.85 -23.18
CA ILE A 69 -10.99 -10.45 -21.92
C ILE A 69 -10.76 -11.68 -21.04
N ALA A 70 -11.78 -12.53 -20.85
CA ALA A 70 -11.65 -13.75 -20.05
C ALA A 70 -10.55 -14.69 -20.60
N ARG A 71 -10.49 -14.88 -21.91
CA ARG A 71 -9.43 -15.68 -22.55
C ARG A 71 -8.04 -15.06 -22.40
N ALA A 72 -7.94 -13.74 -22.51
CA ALA A 72 -6.68 -13.03 -22.35
C ALA A 72 -6.15 -13.17 -20.91
N ILE A 73 -7.01 -13.03 -19.90
CA ILE A 73 -6.66 -13.23 -18.49
C ILE A 73 -6.21 -14.67 -18.26
N ALA A 74 -7.00 -15.67 -18.69
CA ALA A 74 -6.63 -17.08 -18.54
C ALA A 74 -5.27 -17.40 -19.19
N THR A 75 -4.99 -16.81 -20.35
CA THR A 75 -3.70 -16.98 -21.04
C THR A 75 -2.56 -16.32 -20.28
N ALA A 76 -2.78 -15.14 -19.70
CA ALA A 76 -1.79 -14.43 -18.88
C ALA A 76 -1.46 -15.20 -17.59
N GLU A 77 -2.46 -15.78 -16.92
CA GLU A 77 -2.27 -16.61 -15.72
C GLU A 77 -1.46 -17.87 -16.00
N VAL A 78 -1.72 -18.54 -17.14
CA VAL A 78 -0.95 -19.70 -17.59
C VAL A 78 0.50 -19.32 -17.88
N GLN A 79 0.75 -18.14 -18.48
CA GLN A 79 2.12 -17.67 -18.74
C GLN A 79 2.86 -17.25 -17.46
N ALA A 80 2.19 -16.59 -16.52
CA ALA A 80 2.77 -16.23 -15.23
C ALA A 80 3.14 -17.46 -14.39
N SER A 81 2.40 -18.55 -14.54
CA SER A 81 2.65 -19.82 -13.85
C SER A 81 3.74 -20.67 -14.51
N ARG A 82 4.20 -20.31 -15.72
CA ARG A 82 5.24 -21.06 -16.40
C ARG A 82 6.59 -20.63 -15.81
N PRO A 83 7.36 -21.54 -15.20
CA PRO A 83 8.67 -21.17 -14.66
C PRO A 83 9.56 -20.71 -15.81
N VAL A 84 9.80 -19.40 -15.87
CA VAL A 84 10.82 -18.80 -16.74
C VAL A 84 12.20 -19.09 -16.15
N GLY A 85 12.66 -20.32 -16.37
CA GLY A 85 13.93 -20.79 -15.83
C GLY A 85 14.89 -21.24 -16.92
N LEU A 86 15.72 -20.31 -17.42
CA LEU A 86 16.93 -20.64 -18.20
C LEU A 86 17.98 -21.44 -17.38
N TRP A 87 17.69 -21.69 -16.10
CA TRP A 87 18.59 -22.27 -15.09
C TRP A 87 18.02 -23.55 -14.46
N GLY A 88 17.18 -24.30 -15.18
CA GLY A 88 16.62 -25.58 -14.70
C GLY A 88 17.68 -26.58 -14.21
N TRP A 89 18.87 -26.57 -14.81
CA TRP A 89 20.00 -27.42 -14.41
C TRP A 89 20.62 -27.04 -13.05
N LEU A 90 20.57 -25.76 -12.64
CA LEU A 90 21.04 -25.33 -11.32
C LEU A 90 20.07 -25.74 -10.20
N ALA A 91 18.77 -25.89 -10.50
CA ALA A 91 17.78 -26.31 -9.51
C ALA A 91 18.04 -27.75 -9.02
N ASP A 92 18.48 -28.63 -9.92
CA ASP A 92 18.87 -30.01 -9.61
C ASP A 92 20.17 -30.07 -8.79
N TRP A 93 21.16 -29.22 -9.11
CA TRP A 93 22.38 -29.09 -8.29
C TRP A 93 22.10 -28.55 -6.89
N ARG A 94 21.15 -27.62 -6.75
CA ARG A 94 20.73 -27.11 -5.45
C ARG A 94 20.16 -28.23 -4.58
N ARG A 95 19.38 -29.15 -5.14
CA ARG A 95 18.80 -30.29 -4.40
C ARG A 95 19.89 -31.24 -3.85
N ALA A 96 21.01 -31.37 -4.55
CA ALA A 96 22.18 -32.12 -4.07
C ALA A 96 23.02 -31.34 -3.04
N LEU A 97 23.04 -30.01 -3.11
CA LEU A 97 23.84 -29.15 -2.22
C LEU A 97 23.15 -28.79 -0.89
N VAL A 98 21.82 -28.88 -0.80
CA VAL A 98 21.07 -28.67 0.47
C VAL A 98 21.60 -29.54 1.63
N PRO A 99 21.77 -30.88 1.50
CA PRO A 99 22.26 -31.69 2.63
C PRO A 99 23.71 -31.33 3.04
N VAL A 100 24.54 -30.89 2.09
CA VAL A 100 25.93 -30.49 2.37
C VAL A 100 26.00 -29.14 3.08
N SER A 101 25.11 -28.21 2.72
CA SER A 101 25.05 -26.89 3.37
C SER A 101 24.68 -26.96 4.85
N GLY A 102 23.78 -27.88 5.24
CA GLY A 102 23.40 -28.07 6.64
C GLY A 102 24.58 -28.51 7.51
N LEU A 103 25.40 -29.43 7.00
CA LEU A 103 26.61 -29.90 7.70
C LEU A 103 27.66 -28.79 7.80
N ALA A 104 27.85 -28.01 6.73
CA ALA A 104 28.79 -26.90 6.68
C ALA A 104 28.39 -25.79 7.66
N VAL A 105 27.10 -25.42 7.72
CA VAL A 105 26.60 -24.43 8.69
C VAL A 105 26.78 -24.93 10.12
N ALA A 106 26.45 -26.20 10.41
CA ALA A 106 26.64 -26.77 11.74
C ALA A 106 28.11 -26.76 12.17
N LEU A 107 29.03 -27.07 11.25
CA LEU A 107 30.48 -27.03 11.51
C LEU A 107 30.98 -25.60 11.73
N VAL A 108 30.53 -24.63 10.93
CA VAL A 108 30.88 -23.21 11.10
C VAL A 108 30.33 -22.67 12.42
N LEU A 109 29.09 -23.04 12.80
CA LEU A 109 28.48 -22.64 14.06
C LEU A 109 29.19 -23.25 15.26
N ALA A 110 29.55 -24.54 15.18
CA ALA A 110 30.35 -25.21 16.21
C ALA A 110 31.72 -24.54 16.36
N LEU A 111 32.39 -24.23 15.25
CA LEU A 111 33.68 -23.54 15.26
C LEU A 111 33.59 -22.10 15.80
N ALA A 112 32.52 -21.39 15.47
CA ALA A 112 32.22 -20.05 15.96
C ALA A 112 31.95 -20.01 17.47
N LEU A 113 31.23 -21.00 17.99
CA LEU A 113 30.97 -21.17 19.42
C LEU A 113 32.26 -21.52 20.18
N ILE A 114 33.09 -22.40 19.61
CA ILE A 114 34.40 -22.77 20.18
C ILE A 114 35.37 -21.56 20.19
N ARG A 115 35.26 -20.65 19.20
CA ARG A 115 36.07 -19.44 19.12
C ARG A 115 35.51 -18.22 19.85
N GLY A 116 34.35 -18.34 20.52
CA GLY A 116 33.77 -17.28 21.36
C GLY A 116 33.47 -15.96 20.64
N GLY A 117 33.38 -15.94 19.31
CA GLY A 117 33.55 -14.72 18.50
C GLY A 117 32.35 -14.25 17.68
N VAL A 118 31.15 -14.83 17.83
CA VAL A 118 30.01 -14.54 16.93
C VAL A 118 28.92 -13.66 17.56
N TRP A 119 29.10 -13.18 18.78
CA TRP A 119 28.13 -12.31 19.47
C TRP A 119 28.59 -10.85 19.58
N SER A 120 29.46 -10.39 18.68
CA SER A 120 29.82 -8.98 18.59
C SER A 120 29.71 -8.50 17.15
N GLN A 121 28.50 -8.47 16.59
CA GLN A 121 27.98 -7.42 15.68
C GLN A 121 26.54 -7.79 15.25
N PRO A 122 25.49 -7.16 15.81
CA PRO A 122 24.16 -7.20 15.21
C PRO A 122 24.09 -6.17 14.08
N PHE A 123 23.69 -6.62 12.88
CA PHE A 123 23.05 -5.81 11.83
C PHE A 123 23.71 -4.49 11.40
N SER A 124 24.77 -4.56 10.59
CA SER A 124 25.18 -3.42 9.71
C SER A 124 24.64 -3.61 8.29
N TYR A 125 23.32 -3.50 8.13
CA TYR A 125 22.67 -3.27 6.82
C TYR A 125 21.44 -2.35 6.93
N LEU A 126 21.33 -1.58 8.01
CA LEU A 126 20.52 -0.36 8.01
C LEU A 126 21.48 0.76 7.65
N THR A 127 21.55 1.13 6.37
CA THR A 127 21.93 2.50 6.05
C THR A 127 20.73 3.35 6.47
N GLU A 128 20.68 3.66 7.77
CA GLU A 128 19.88 4.76 8.27
C GLU A 128 20.48 6.01 7.65
N VAL A 129 19.88 6.47 6.56
CA VAL A 129 20.13 7.83 6.07
C VAL A 129 19.35 8.71 7.03
N GLU A 130 20.00 9.16 8.11
CA GLU A 130 19.51 10.26 8.93
C GLU A 130 19.28 11.44 7.98
N THR A 131 18.02 11.62 7.61
CA THR A 131 17.61 12.73 6.77
C THR A 131 17.62 13.94 7.70
N LEU A 132 18.44 14.95 7.41
CA LEU A 132 18.58 16.21 8.18
C LEU A 132 17.28 17.07 8.21
N SER A 133 16.13 16.49 7.88
CA SER A 133 14.84 17.15 7.94
C SER A 133 14.27 16.98 9.35
N GLU A 134 14.03 18.09 10.03
CA GLU A 134 13.43 18.13 11.37
C GLU A 134 11.97 17.61 11.39
N HIS A 135 11.38 17.37 10.22
CA HIS A 135 9.94 17.19 10.05
C HIS A 135 9.51 15.79 9.55
N ALA A 136 10.40 15.01 8.94
CA ALA A 136 10.06 13.70 8.38
C ALA A 136 11.20 12.68 8.49
N LEU A 137 10.85 11.46 8.92
CA LEU A 137 11.75 10.31 8.90
C LEU A 137 11.56 9.56 7.59
N THR A 138 12.66 9.27 6.90
CA THR A 138 12.64 8.58 5.60
C THR A 138 13.39 7.26 5.71
N HIS A 139 12.69 6.16 5.50
CA HIS A 139 13.27 4.82 5.43
C HIS A 139 13.30 4.37 3.98
N SER A 140 14.48 4.02 3.46
CA SER A 140 14.59 3.46 2.11
C SER A 140 15.13 2.04 2.17
N PHE A 141 14.51 1.16 1.38
CA PHE A 141 14.99 -0.21 1.21
C PHE A 141 14.99 -0.59 -0.28
N ARG A 142 15.97 -1.40 -0.66
CA ARG A 142 16.14 -1.85 -2.03
C ARG A 142 15.41 -3.18 -2.24
N ALA A 143 14.48 -3.20 -3.20
CA ALA A 143 13.74 -4.40 -3.60
C ALA A 143 14.06 -4.71 -5.07
N GLY A 144 15.10 -5.52 -5.31
CA GLY A 144 15.60 -5.80 -6.66
C GLY A 144 16.31 -4.59 -7.29
N ASP A 145 15.88 -4.20 -8.49
CA ASP A 145 16.37 -3.00 -9.20
C ASP A 145 15.56 -1.74 -8.91
N MET A 146 14.67 -1.77 -7.93
CA MET A 146 13.89 -0.61 -7.49
C MET A 146 14.21 -0.25 -6.04
N PHE A 147 14.06 1.03 -5.74
CA PHE A 147 14.08 1.56 -4.38
C PHE A 147 12.66 1.86 -3.94
N VAL A 148 12.31 1.38 -2.76
CA VAL A 148 11.07 1.74 -2.08
C VAL A 148 11.44 2.69 -0.96
N VAL A 149 10.80 3.86 -0.96
CA VAL A 149 11.03 4.91 0.03
C VAL A 149 9.73 5.12 0.80
N TRP A 150 9.80 4.95 2.11
CA TRP A 150 8.71 5.17 3.04
C TRP A 150 8.99 6.44 3.83
N ILE A 151 8.06 7.39 3.82
CA ILE A 151 8.20 8.70 4.49
C ILE A 151 7.16 8.79 5.59
N GLU A 152 7.61 8.91 6.84
CA GLU A 152 6.76 9.07 8.01
C GLU A 152 6.87 10.49 8.57
N PRO A 153 5.75 11.20 8.80
CA PRO A 153 5.76 12.47 9.49
C PRO A 153 6.20 12.28 10.95
N ARG A 154 7.18 13.06 11.43
CA ARG A 154 7.72 12.91 12.81
C ARG A 154 6.71 13.28 13.90
N ALA A 155 5.72 14.13 13.58
CA ALA A 155 4.66 14.54 14.50
C ALA A 155 3.83 13.35 15.04
N THR A 156 3.69 12.30 14.24
CA THR A 156 2.97 11.07 14.62
C THR A 156 3.76 10.14 15.53
N LEU A 157 5.09 10.27 15.58
CA LEU A 157 5.96 9.41 16.39
C LEU A 157 6.18 10.01 17.79
N TRP A 158 6.30 11.34 17.92
CA TRP A 158 6.44 12.00 19.22
C TRP A 158 5.19 11.88 20.11
N GLY A 159 4.00 11.92 19.50
CA GLY A 159 2.73 11.71 20.23
C GLY A 159 2.50 10.26 20.67
N ALA A 160 3.23 9.30 20.11
CA ALA A 160 3.17 7.89 20.51
C ALA A 160 4.17 7.56 21.63
N GLU A 161 5.30 8.26 21.71
CA GLU A 161 6.30 8.07 22.77
C GLU A 161 6.05 8.90 24.03
N ASN A 162 5.38 10.05 23.94
CA ASN A 162 5.03 10.85 25.11
C ASN A 162 3.63 11.48 24.98
N PRO A 163 2.59 10.86 25.56
CA PRO A 163 1.21 11.31 25.39
C PRO A 163 0.92 12.67 26.06
N GLU A 164 1.77 13.16 26.96
CA GLU A 164 1.61 14.47 27.59
C GLU A 164 2.23 15.61 26.76
N ALA A 165 3.28 15.33 25.98
CA ALA A 165 3.90 16.34 25.08
C ALA A 165 3.06 16.61 23.81
N GLY A 166 2.14 15.70 23.46
CA GLY A 166 1.22 15.87 22.33
C GLY A 166 0.12 16.92 22.56
N ALA A 167 -0.10 17.33 23.81
CA ALA A 167 -1.08 18.37 24.16
C ALA A 167 -0.53 19.78 23.94
N GLU A 168 0.75 20.03 24.25
CA GLU A 168 1.35 21.37 24.08
C GLU A 168 1.61 21.73 22.61
N LEU A 169 1.80 20.75 21.72
CA LEU A 169 2.00 21.01 20.29
C LEU A 169 0.68 21.27 19.54
N GLN A 170 -0.48 20.92 20.10
CA GLN A 170 -1.77 21.30 19.52
C GLN A 170 -2.06 22.80 19.67
N ASP A 171 -1.58 23.42 20.75
CA ASP A 171 -1.72 24.86 20.96
C ASP A 171 -0.78 25.69 20.07
N LEU A 172 0.37 25.15 19.64
CA LEU A 172 1.31 25.86 18.75
C LEU A 172 0.89 25.81 17.26
N ILE A 173 0.01 24.87 16.88
CA ILE A 173 -0.51 24.74 15.50
C ILE A 173 -1.79 25.57 15.31
N ILE A 174 -2.39 26.09 16.39
CA ILE A 174 -3.60 26.95 16.36
C ILE A 174 -3.26 28.37 16.86
N GLN A 175 -2.18 28.97 16.35
CA GLN A 175 -2.04 30.42 16.21
C GLN A 175 -1.56 30.78 14.80
#